data_AF-A0A9X1MZE8-F1
#
_entry.id   AF-A0A9X1MZE8-F1
#
_cell.length_a   1.000
_cell.length_b   1.000
_cell.length_c   1.000
_cell.angle_alpha   90.00
_cell.angle_beta   90.00
_cell.angle_gamma   90.00
#
_symmetry.space_group_name_H-M   'P 1'
#
loop_
_entity.id
_entity.type
_entity.pdbx_description
1 polymer ?
#
loop_
_entity_poly.entity_id
_entity_poly.type
_entity_poly.pdbx_seq_one_letter_code
_entity_poly.pdbx_strand_id
1 'polypeptide(L)'
;MFEFEGRTIETDAQGYLLNSNDWNESMAEILARQENIELTAEHWEVIHFVRDFYQEFNTSPAIRMLVKAMTQKYGEEKGNSRYLYRLFVKGPAKQATKIAGLPKPVKCI
;
A
#
# COMPACT_ATOMS: atom_id res chain seq x y z
N MET A 1 2.54 -17.40 -2.27
CA MET A 1 3.50 -17.47 -1.16
C MET A 1 4.89 -17.07 -1.62
N PHE A 2 5.76 -16.61 -0.72
CA PHE A 2 7.18 -16.40 -0.98
C PHE A 2 8.00 -16.64 0.30
N GLU A 3 9.29 -16.90 0.18
CA GLU A 3 10.19 -17.08 1.33
C GLU A 3 10.74 -15.73 1.79
N PHE A 4 10.69 -15.49 3.10
CA PHE A 4 11.22 -14.29 3.74
C PHE A 4 11.75 -14.63 5.13
N GLU A 5 13.02 -14.30 5.41
CA GLU A 5 13.69 -14.58 6.70
C GLU A 5 13.57 -16.05 7.17
N GLY A 6 13.60 -17.00 6.22
CA GLY A 6 13.46 -18.43 6.51
C GLY A 6 12.04 -18.88 6.86
N ARG A 7 11.03 -18.03 6.63
CA ARG A 7 9.61 -18.33 6.80
C ARG A 7 8.88 -18.27 5.46
N THR A 8 7.85 -19.09 5.32
CA THR A 8 6.93 -19.02 4.17
C THR A 8 5.85 -17.99 4.47
N ILE A 9 5.76 -16.97 3.63
CA ILE A 9 4.74 -15.92 3.72
C ILE A 9 3.61 -16.23 2.75
N GLU A 10 2.42 -16.43 3.27
CA GLU A 10 1.24 -16.79 2.49
C GLU A 10 0.63 -15.56 1.80
N THR A 11 0.25 -15.75 0.53
CA THR A 11 -0.38 -14.71 -0.30
C THR A 11 -1.57 -15.26 -1.05
N ASP A 12 -2.53 -14.40 -1.40
CA ASP A 12 -3.57 -14.76 -2.36
C ASP A 12 -3.00 -14.89 -3.79
N ALA A 13 -3.86 -15.28 -4.74
CA ALA A 13 -3.50 -15.45 -6.15
C ALA A 13 -3.07 -14.14 -6.84
N GLN A 14 -3.33 -12.98 -6.23
CA GLN A 14 -2.94 -11.66 -6.71
C GLN A 14 -1.70 -11.11 -5.97
N GLY A 15 -1.15 -11.87 -5.03
CA GLY A 15 0.03 -11.52 -4.24
C GLY A 15 -0.25 -10.60 -3.05
N TYR A 16 -1.50 -10.49 -2.59
CA TYR A 16 -1.82 -9.81 -1.33
C TYR A 16 -1.46 -10.73 -0.16
N LEU A 17 -0.89 -10.19 0.92
CA LEU A 17 -0.62 -10.96 2.13
C LEU A 17 -1.92 -11.49 2.73
N LEU A 18 -1.94 -12.76 3.11
CA LEU A 18 -3.08 -13.34 3.84
C LEU A 18 -3.08 -12.93 5.32
N ASN A 19 -1.91 -12.69 5.89
CA ASN A 19 -1.73 -12.24 7.27
C ASN A 19 -0.95 -10.91 7.29
N SER A 20 -1.65 -9.82 7.61
CA SER A 20 -1.06 -8.47 7.62
C SER A 20 -0.07 -8.24 8.78
N ASN A 21 -0.08 -9.10 9.80
CA ASN A 21 0.85 -9.03 10.92
C ASN A 21 2.26 -9.51 10.56
N ASP A 22 2.41 -10.25 9.47
CA ASP A 22 3.73 -10.70 9.00
C ASP A 22 4.53 -9.57 8.33
N TRP A 23 3.85 -8.48 7.95
CA TRP A 23 4.45 -7.40 7.20
C TRP A 23 5.46 -6.59 8.01
N ASN A 24 6.58 -6.25 7.35
CA ASN A 24 7.54 -5.24 7.76
C ASN A 24 8.04 -4.46 6.53
N GLU A 25 8.89 -3.46 6.74
CA GLU A 25 9.38 -2.60 5.66
C GLU A 25 10.18 -3.37 4.59
N SER A 26 11.05 -4.30 4.99
CA SER A 26 11.79 -5.16 4.06
C SER A 26 10.86 -5.99 3.17
N MET A 27 9.72 -6.45 3.70
CA MET A 27 8.69 -7.14 2.92
C MET A 27 7.99 -6.20 1.94
N ALA A 28 7.74 -4.95 2.34
CA ALA A 28 7.15 -3.95 1.45
C ALA A 28 8.02 -3.72 0.21
N GLU A 29 9.35 -3.72 0.35
CA GLU A 29 10.25 -3.62 -0.81
C GLU A 29 10.09 -4.79 -1.79
N ILE A 30 9.95 -6.01 -1.28
CA ILE A 30 9.74 -7.20 -2.12
C ILE A 30 8.41 -7.07 -2.87
N LEU A 31 7.34 -6.70 -2.16
CA LEU A 31 6.01 -6.50 -2.75
C LEU A 31 6.01 -5.37 -3.78
N ALA A 32 6.75 -4.28 -3.54
CA ALA A 32 6.89 -3.16 -4.46
C ALA A 32 7.65 -3.56 -5.73
N ARG A 33 8.74 -4.33 -5.61
CA ARG A 33 9.47 -4.86 -6.77
C ARG A 33 8.59 -5.76 -7.63
N GLN A 34 7.74 -6.59 -7.02
CA GLN A 34 6.74 -7.39 -7.77
C GLN A 34 5.70 -6.53 -8.51
N GLU A 35 5.43 -5.32 -8.01
CA GLU A 35 4.56 -4.34 -8.66
C GLU A 35 5.28 -3.46 -9.69
N ASN A 36 6.59 -3.65 -9.88
CA ASN A 36 7.49 -2.78 -10.65
C ASN A 36 7.54 -1.35 -10.11
N ILE A 37 7.62 -1.21 -8.79
CA ILE A 37 7.76 0.07 -8.08
C ILE A 37 9.05 0.03 -7.25
N GLU A 38 9.85 1.08 -7.38
CA GLU A 38 10.96 1.37 -6.48
C GLU A 38 10.45 2.31 -5.38
N LEU A 39 10.64 1.93 -4.11
CA LEU A 39 10.11 2.69 -2.98
C LEU A 39 11.00 3.89 -2.67
N THR A 40 10.48 5.07 -2.98
CA THR A 40 11.04 6.35 -2.50
C THR A 40 10.38 6.79 -1.19
N ALA A 41 10.89 7.85 -0.56
CA ALA A 41 10.29 8.44 0.63
C ALA A 41 8.80 8.78 0.45
N GLU A 42 8.42 9.27 -0.73
CA GLU A 42 7.04 9.60 -1.09
C GLU A 42 6.13 8.37 -1.14
N HIS A 43 6.65 7.21 -1.54
CA HIS A 43 5.89 5.97 -1.51
C HIS A 43 5.64 5.52 -0.07
N TRP A 44 6.68 5.60 0.78
CA TRP A 44 6.58 5.28 2.20
C TRP A 44 5.54 6.13 2.93
N GLU A 45 5.46 7.44 2.62
CA GLU A 45 4.44 8.33 3.18
C GLU A 45 3.02 7.78 2.96
N VAL A 46 2.73 7.25 1.76
CA VAL A 46 1.42 6.70 1.40
C VAL A 46 1.22 5.30 1.98
N ILE A 47 2.26 4.45 1.95
CA ILE A 47 2.21 3.07 2.47
C ILE A 47 1.92 3.07 3.96
N HIS A 48 2.64 3.87 4.75
CA HIS A 48 2.39 3.99 6.18
C HIS A 48 0.99 4.53 6.46
N PHE A 49 0.56 5.57 5.74
CA PHE A 49 -0.80 6.09 5.91
C PHE A 49 -1.87 5.02 5.66
N VAL A 50 -1.73 4.22 4.59
CA VAL A 50 -2.66 3.13 4.27
C VAL A 50 -2.67 2.07 5.36
N ARG A 51 -1.50 1.73 5.91
CA ARG A 51 -1.35 0.74 6.97
C ARG A 51 -1.96 1.24 8.29
N ASP A 52 -1.66 2.47 8.69
CA ASP A 52 -2.20 3.11 9.89
C ASP A 52 -3.73 3.20 9.81
N PHE A 53 -4.26 3.63 8.65
CA PHE A 53 -5.69 3.69 8.40
C PHE A 53 -6.35 2.30 8.52
N TYR A 54 -5.71 1.24 8.03
CA TYR A 54 -6.23 -0.11 8.17
C TYR A 54 -6.19 -0.60 9.63
N GLN A 55 -5.15 -0.27 10.38
CA GLN A 55 -5.08 -0.61 11.81
C GLN A 55 -6.17 0.08 12.62
N GLU A 56 -6.53 1.32 12.26
CA GLU A 56 -7.58 2.08 12.94
C GLU A 56 -9.00 1.65 12.51
N PHE A 57 -9.24 1.45 11.22
CA PHE A 57 -10.59 1.27 10.66
C PHE A 57 -10.87 -0.14 10.14
N ASN A 58 -9.91 -1.06 10.20
CA ASN A 58 -9.97 -2.43 9.67
C ASN A 58 -10.42 -2.52 8.21
N THR A 59 -10.09 -1.49 7.41
CA THR A 59 -10.41 -1.41 5.98
C THR A 59 -9.41 -0.50 5.27
N SER A 60 -9.19 -0.72 3.97
CA SER A 60 -8.26 0.10 3.19
C SER A 60 -8.94 1.41 2.74
N PRO A 61 -8.21 2.54 2.69
CA PRO A 61 -8.78 3.82 2.30
C PRO A 61 -9.08 3.86 0.79
N ALA A 62 -10.22 4.46 0.42
CA ALA A 62 -10.52 4.77 -0.98
C ALA A 62 -9.61 5.89 -1.51
N ILE A 63 -9.49 6.01 -2.83
CA ILE A 63 -8.61 7.02 -3.47
C ILE A 63 -8.91 8.46 -3.02
N ARG A 64 -10.20 8.79 -2.84
CA ARG A 64 -10.61 10.13 -2.38
C ARG A 64 -10.13 10.42 -0.96
N MET A 65 -10.12 9.41 -0.09
CA MET A 65 -9.61 9.52 1.27
C MET A 65 -8.09 9.68 1.26
N LEU A 66 -7.38 8.90 0.43
CA LEU A 66 -5.94 9.04 0.25
C LEU A 66 -5.56 10.45 -0.19
N VAL A 67 -6.21 10.97 -1.23
CA VAL A 67 -6.00 12.35 -1.70
C VAL A 67 -6.20 13.33 -0.56
N LYS A 68 -7.36 13.29 0.13
CA LYS A 68 -7.69 14.21 1.22
C LYS A 68 -6.66 14.15 2.36
N ALA A 69 -6.27 12.95 2.79
CA ALA A 69 -5.32 12.79 3.88
C ALA A 69 -3.92 13.28 3.51
N MET A 70 -3.48 12.99 2.27
CA MET A 70 -2.20 13.50 1.75
C MET A 70 -2.23 15.03 1.61
N THR A 71 -3.37 15.62 1.20
CA THR A 71 -3.53 17.08 1.18
C THR A 71 -3.41 17.68 2.57
N GLN A 72 -4.06 17.07 3.58
CA GLN A 72 -4.03 17.56 4.95
C GLN A 72 -2.64 17.47 5.58
N LYS A 73 -1.90 16.40 5.30
CA LYS A 73 -0.58 16.15 5.91
C LYS A 73 0.57 16.84 5.18
N TYR A 74 0.51 16.94 3.85
CA TYR A 74 1.63 17.38 3.02
C TYR A 74 1.29 18.48 2.00
N GLY A 75 0.07 18.99 1.99
CA GLY A 75 -0.38 20.05 1.08
C GLY A 75 -0.87 19.56 -0.29
N GLU A 76 -1.42 20.48 -1.09
CA GLU A 76 -2.07 20.17 -2.37
C GLU A 76 -1.12 19.56 -3.41
N GLU A 77 0.18 19.86 -3.33
CA GLU A 77 1.19 19.35 -4.28
C GLU A 77 1.35 17.83 -4.23
N LYS A 78 1.27 17.24 -3.02
CA LYS A 78 1.28 15.78 -2.81
C LYS A 78 -0.13 15.20 -2.67
N GLY A 79 -1.07 16.00 -2.22
CA GLY A 79 -2.48 15.64 -2.01
C GLY A 79 -3.34 15.75 -3.27
N ASN A 80 -2.93 15.14 -4.38
CA ASN A 80 -3.76 15.11 -5.59
C ASN A 80 -3.64 13.77 -6.33
N SER A 81 -4.67 13.44 -7.12
CA SER A 81 -4.75 12.17 -7.84
C SER A 81 -3.57 11.99 -8.80
N ARG A 82 -3.19 13.04 -9.55
CA ARG A 82 -2.10 13.00 -10.52
C ARG A 82 -0.77 12.60 -9.86
N TYR A 83 -0.46 13.17 -8.70
CA TYR A 83 0.73 12.84 -7.92
C TYR A 83 0.70 11.37 -7.49
N LEU A 84 -0.40 10.91 -6.90
CA LEU A 84 -0.52 9.53 -6.44
C LEU A 84 -0.41 8.51 -7.59
N TYR A 85 -0.97 8.81 -8.77
CA TYR A 85 -0.84 7.96 -9.96
C TYR A 85 0.58 7.94 -10.55
N ARG A 86 1.42 8.94 -10.28
CA ARG A 86 2.84 8.88 -10.64
C ARG A 86 3.61 7.90 -9.76
N LEU A 87 3.27 7.85 -8.46
CA LEU A 87 3.87 6.91 -7.52
C LEU A 87 3.37 5.47 -7.75
N PHE A 88 2.07 5.32 -7.97
CA PHE A 88 1.41 4.03 -8.06
C PHE A 88 0.64 3.91 -9.39
N VAL A 89 1.37 3.59 -10.45
CA VAL A 89 0.92 3.65 -11.86
C VAL A 89 -0.30 2.79 -12.17
N LYS A 90 -0.45 1.64 -11.52
CA LYS A 90 -1.59 0.71 -11.75
C LYS A 90 -2.80 1.01 -10.86
N GLY A 91 -2.74 2.05 -10.03
CA GLY A 91 -3.83 2.45 -9.15
C GLY A 91 -3.33 2.69 -7.72
N PRO A 92 -3.41 3.92 -7.18
CA PRO A 92 -2.80 4.23 -5.89
C PRO A 92 -3.38 3.47 -4.71
N ALA A 93 -4.70 3.41 -4.58
CA ALA A 93 -5.32 2.62 -3.52
C ALA A 93 -4.95 1.13 -3.63
N LYS A 94 -4.96 0.57 -4.85
CA LYS A 94 -4.70 -0.85 -5.09
C LYS A 94 -3.27 -1.24 -4.76
N GLN A 95 -2.29 -0.53 -5.33
CA GLN A 95 -0.88 -0.85 -5.17
C GLN A 95 -0.38 -0.48 -3.77
N ALA A 96 -0.77 0.67 -3.23
CA ALA A 96 -0.39 1.03 -1.86
C ALA A 96 -0.94 0.02 -0.85
N THR A 97 -2.19 -0.46 -1.01
CA THR A 97 -2.75 -1.51 -0.15
C THR A 97 -1.96 -2.80 -0.22
N LYS A 98 -1.59 -3.24 -1.43
CA LYS A 98 -0.81 -4.46 -1.61
C LYS A 98 0.58 -4.34 -0.97
N ILE A 99 1.28 -3.24 -1.25
CA ILE A 99 2.64 -2.99 -0.76
C ILE A 99 2.65 -2.77 0.76
N ALA A 100 1.60 -2.19 1.33
CA ALA A 100 1.38 -2.07 2.77
C ALA A 100 1.08 -3.41 3.48
N GLY A 101 1.09 -4.53 2.73
CA GLY A 101 0.89 -5.86 3.27
C GLY A 101 -0.51 -6.11 3.79
N LEU A 102 -1.50 -5.43 3.23
CA LEU A 102 -2.88 -5.56 3.62
C LEU A 102 -3.59 -6.58 2.73
N PRO A 103 -4.64 -7.25 3.24
CA PRO A 103 -5.44 -8.15 2.42
C PRO A 103 -6.12 -7.39 1.29
N LYS A 104 -6.50 -8.12 0.23
CA LYS A 104 -7.20 -7.55 -0.91
C LYS A 104 -8.50 -6.82 -0.47
N PRO A 105 -8.73 -5.58 -0.92
CA PRO A 105 -9.98 -4.87 -0.62
C PRO A 105 -11.20 -5.64 -1.14
N VAL A 106 -12.19 -5.85 -0.27
CA VAL A 106 -13.42 -6.59 -0.60
C VAL A 106 -14.30 -5.84 -1.63
N LYS A 107 -14.14 -4.51 -1.74
CA LYS A 107 -14.85 -3.67 -2.72
C LYS A 107 -13.87 -2.76 -3.46
N CYS A 108 -13.54 -3.12 -4.69
CA CYS A 108 -13.06 -2.17 -5.69
C CYS A 108 -14.31 -1.53 -6.32
N ILE A 109 -14.75 -0.37 -5.81
CA ILE A 109 -15.77 0.47 -6.48
C ILE A 109 -15.05 1.53 -7.30
#